data_AF-A0A9D7KHJ3-F1
#
_entry.id   AF-A0A9D7KHJ3-F1
#
_cell.length_a   1.000
_cell.length_b   1.000
_cell.length_c   1.000
_cell.angle_alpha   90.00
_cell.angle_beta   90.00
_cell.angle_gamma   90.00
#
_symmetry.space_group_name_H-M   'P 1'
#
loop_
_entity.id
_entity.type
_entity.pdbx_description
1 polymer ?
#
loop_
_entity_poly.entity_id
_entity_poly.type
_entity_poly.pdbx_seq_one_letter_code
_entity_poly.pdbx_strand_id
1 'polypeptide(L)' 'MMGDNRDDSSDSRFWGPVARDMIVGQAIFVLFSWDNQIPFSDLFRLLGSIRGERILKILD' A
#
# COMPACT_ATOMS: atom_id res chain seq x y z
N MET A 1 -12.40 -10.53 2.66
CA MET A 1 -11.61 -9.30 2.47
C MET A 1 -12.14 -8.54 1.26
N MET A 2 -12.11 -7.21 1.30
CA MET A 2 -12.49 -6.36 0.15
C MET A 2 -11.47 -5.24 0.04
N GLY A 3 -10.96 -4.99 -1.17
CA GLY A 3 -10.02 -3.90 -1.41
C GLY A 3 -10.73 -2.54 -1.52
N ASP A 4 -9.98 -1.46 -1.26
CA ASP A 4 -10.49 -0.09 -1.43
C ASP A 4 -10.63 0.28 -2.92
N ASN A 5 -9.73 -0.21 -3.78
CA ASN A 5 -9.83 -0.04 -5.23
C ASN A 5 -10.82 -1.07 -5.81
N ARG A 6 -12.12 -0.77 -5.75
CA ARG A 6 -13.21 -1.73 -5.96
C ARG A 6 -13.24 -2.38 -7.34
N ASP A 7 -12.89 -1.64 -8.38
CA ASP A 7 -12.95 -2.13 -9.76
C ASP A 7 -11.68 -2.89 -10.16
N ASP A 8 -10.58 -2.68 -9.43
CA ASP A 8 -9.27 -3.28 -9.68
C ASP A 8 -8.74 -3.95 -8.40
N SER A 9 -9.56 -4.87 -7.89
CA SER A 9 -9.24 -5.68 -6.72
C SER A 9 -9.77 -7.10 -6.91
N SER A 10 -8.85 -8.05 -7.01
CA SER A 10 -9.18 -9.48 -6.93
C SER A 10 -9.28 -9.86 -5.45
N ASP A 11 -10.48 -9.70 -4.88
CA ASP A 11 -10.75 -9.98 -3.47
C ASP A 11 -11.84 -11.05 -3.26
N SER A 12 -12.32 -11.21 -2.02
CA SER A 12 -13.25 -12.28 -1.64
C SER A 12 -14.57 -12.29 -2.43
N ARG A 13 -14.90 -11.22 -3.17
CA ARG A 13 -16.00 -11.22 -4.15
C ARG A 13 -15.82 -12.27 -5.25
N PHE A 14 -14.57 -12.59 -5.60
CA PHE A 14 -14.24 -13.54 -6.68
C PHE A 14 -13.82 -14.92 -6.14
N TRP A 15 -13.05 -14.96 -5.05
CA TRP A 15 -12.43 -16.21 -4.56
C TRP A 15 -12.91 -16.66 -3.17
N GLY A 16 -13.94 -16.02 -2.60
CA GLY A 16 -14.56 -16.45 -1.34
C GLY A 16 -13.84 -15.96 -0.06
N PRO A 17 -14.29 -16.39 1.13
CA PRO A 17 -13.75 -15.90 2.40
C PRO A 17 -12.32 -16.42 2.68
N VAL A 18 -11.51 -15.63 3.40
CA VAL A 18 -10.16 -16.01 3.87
C VAL A 18 -10.27 -16.77 5.19
N ALA A 19 -9.55 -17.87 5.34
CA ALA A 19 -9.46 -18.61 6.59
C ALA A 19 -8.71 -17.81 7.66
N ARG A 20 -9.11 -17.95 8.93
CA ARG A 20 -8.62 -17.08 10.02
C ARG A 20 -7.12 -17.24 10.30
N ASP A 21 -6.59 -18.42 10.10
CA ASP A 21 -5.18 -18.78 10.25
C ASP A 21 -4.27 -18.11 9.21
N MET A 22 -4.81 -17.67 8.08
CA MET A 22 -4.06 -16.92 7.07
C MET A 22 -3.92 -15.41 7.39
N ILE A 23 -4.55 -14.93 8.47
CA ILE A 23 -4.46 -13.53 8.89
C ILE A 23 -3.19 -13.31 9.71
N VAL A 24 -2.24 -12.54 9.16
CA VAL A 24 -0.94 -12.25 9.80
C VAL A 24 -1.03 -11.07 10.78
N GLY A 25 -1.78 -10.00 10.45
CA GLY A 25 -1.85 -8.80 11.29
C GLY A 25 -2.61 -7.64 10.61
N GLN A 26 -2.63 -6.48 11.29
CA GLN A 26 -3.26 -5.24 10.81
C GLN A 26 -2.20 -4.22 10.37
N ALA A 27 -2.45 -3.52 9.27
CA ALA A 27 -1.62 -2.39 8.85
C ALA A 27 -1.91 -1.19 9.76
N ILE A 28 -0.86 -0.63 10.39
CA ILE A 28 -0.99 0.39 11.44
C ILE A 28 -0.50 1.79 11.03
N PHE A 29 0.52 1.88 10.17
CA PHE A 29 1.00 3.16 9.65
C PHE A 29 1.78 2.96 8.35
N VAL A 30 1.98 4.05 7.60
CA VAL A 30 2.83 4.07 6.40
C VAL A 30 4.25 4.46 6.78
N LEU A 31 5.21 3.53 6.64
CA LEU A 31 6.61 3.80 6.97
C LEU A 31 7.27 4.77 5.98
N PHE A 32 7.07 4.55 4.68
CA PHE A 32 7.72 5.34 3.64
C PHE A 32 6.90 5.32 2.34
N SER A 33 6.98 6.39 1.55
CA SER A 33 6.24 6.53 0.29
C SER A 33 6.99 7.40 -0.73
N TRP A 34 7.20 6.86 -1.93
CA TRP A 34 7.81 7.55 -3.07
C TRP A 34 7.18 7.07 -4.38
N ASP A 35 7.58 7.64 -5.52
CA ASP A 35 7.14 7.18 -6.85
C ASP A 35 8.05 6.04 -7.37
N ASN A 36 7.48 4.84 -7.50
CA ASN A 36 8.22 3.66 -7.92
C ASN A 36 8.48 3.59 -9.43
N GLN A 37 7.90 4.50 -10.22
CA GLN A 37 8.17 4.58 -11.65
C GLN A 37 9.46 5.35 -11.97
N ILE A 38 10.03 6.06 -10.99
CA ILE A 38 11.27 6.82 -11.16
C ILE A 38 12.46 5.87 -10.99
N PRO A 39 13.34 5.74 -12.00
CA PRO A 39 14.55 4.94 -11.88
C PRO A 39 15.49 5.50 -10.80
N PHE A 40 16.23 4.61 -10.13
CA PHE A 40 17.24 5.02 -9.13
C PHE A 40 18.37 5.89 -9.70
N SER A 41 18.57 5.91 -11.02
CA SER A 41 19.51 6.82 -11.70
C SER A 41 19.11 8.28 -11.58
N ASP A 42 17.81 8.56 -11.47
CA ASP A 42 17.25 9.92 -11.39
C ASP A 42 17.13 10.38 -9.93
N LEU A 43 18.25 10.35 -9.20
CA LEU A 43 18.31 10.56 -7.74
C LEU A 43 17.52 11.80 -7.27
N PHE A 44 17.70 12.95 -7.93
CA PHE A 44 17.01 14.19 -7.52
C PHE A 44 15.49 14.12 -7.72
N ARG A 45 15.01 13.46 -8.78
CA ARG A 45 13.57 13.26 -9.01
C ARG A 45 12.99 12.24 -8.04
N LEU A 46 13.75 11.18 -7.76
CA LEU A 46 13.37 10.16 -6.79
C LEU A 46 13.22 10.77 -5.39
N LEU A 47 14.20 11.56 -4.94
CA LEU A 47 14.12 12.29 -3.67
C LEU A 47 12.98 13.31 -3.66
N GLY A 48 12.74 14.02 -4.77
CA GLY A 48 11.62 14.94 -4.92
C GLY A 48 10.24 14.26 -4.92
N SER A 49 10.18 12.95 -5.20
CA SER A 49 8.92 12.19 -5.22
C SER A 49 8.47 11.69 -3.84
N ILE A 50 9.29 11.91 -2.81
CA ILE A 50 8.98 11.45 -1.45
C ILE A 50 7.75 12.19 -0.93
N ARG A 51 6.73 11.42 -0.54
CA ARG A 51 5.45 11.90 -0.03
C ARG A 51 5.48 11.99 1.49
N GLY A 52 6.10 13.05 2.00
CA GLY A 52 6.32 13.26 3.43
C GLY A 52 5.03 13.28 4.26
N GLU A 53 3.93 13.76 3.71
CA GLU A 53 2.61 13.82 4.34
C GLU A 53 2.00 12.45 4.66
N ARG A 54 2.52 11.39 4.02
CA ARG A 54 2.07 10.01 4.24
C ARG A 54 2.95 9.29 5.28
N ILE A 55 4.16 9.78 5.53
CA ILE A 55 5.11 9.11 6.44
C ILE A 55 4.58 9.17 7.86
N LEU A 56 4.56 8.01 8.54
CA LEU A 56 4.00 7.79 9.87
C LEU A 56 2.51 8.13 10.00
N LYS A 57 1.79 8.27 8.88
CA LYS A 57 0.34 8.40 8.91
C LYS A 57 -0.25 7.11 9.47
N ILE A 58 -0.96 7.23 10.59
CA ILE A 58 -1.71 6.14 11.21
C ILE A 58 -2.87 5.76 10.30
N LEU A 59 -3.08 4.46 10.16
CA LEU A 59 -4.21 3.89 9.44
C LEU A 59 -5.27 3.53 10.49
N ASP A 60 -6.36 4.30 10.49
CA ASP A 60 -7.56 4.05 11.30
C ASP A 60 -8.48 3.02 10.62
#